data_AF-A0A3A9BXX8-F1
#
_entry.id   AF-A0A3A9BXX8-F1
#
_cell.length_a   1.000
_cell.length_b   1.000
_cell.length_c   1.000
_cell.angle_alpha   90.00
_cell.angle_beta   90.00
_cell.angle_gamma   90.00
#
_symmetry.space_group_name_H-M   'P 1'
#
loop_
_entity.id
_entity.type
_entity.pdbx_description
1 polymer ?
#
loop_
_entity_poly.entity_id
_entity_poly.type
_entity_poly.pdbx_seq_one_letter_code
_entity_poly.pdbx_strand_id
1 'polypeptide(L)'
;MRKRRKRRRKKNQKRWVPVAAGVIALLLVGVGIFFGMAFERVDLEKEAVVAFSGFDSKGSVSVDVAPKEGYEEFYSTIDVSVSSNGALSNGDEAVVHFSYDEELAKELRLMVKAPDKIVPVEGLPTATEVSLDELFSGLSITYAGVAPEVTIEMANVSEDPFFGNVSFLVEEPREYYNEGDLIKVRAVFNEEEALRLNYDIEQGENGYEKSFTVAGVDTYLKQGSELGSDQIAALSDAGKNLLHDANDYGLRIFSEANLMPIWVNNQLTFQWKNPSLLSMYFHTLKEEAADKGMHQNDIECVYMATIIQADGVSCQAEVVVRFTNLIKKADGSYDLSIDTGEIISASYRNSNIKQLLTNDDDYVTEKLDLI
;
A
#
# COMPACT_ATOMS: atom_id res chain seq x y z
N MET A 1 -100.83 -82.48 29.83
CA MET A 1 -99.46 -82.64 29.30
C MET A 1 -98.75 -81.28 29.23
N ARG A 2 -97.44 -81.26 29.46
CA ARG A 2 -96.55 -80.09 29.71
C ARG A 2 -96.23 -79.23 28.47
N LYS A 3 -95.95 -77.94 28.74
CA LYS A 3 -94.92 -76.98 28.20
C LYS A 3 -95.56 -75.64 27.74
N ARG A 4 -95.39 -74.53 28.49
CA ARG A 4 -94.33 -73.45 28.42
C ARG A 4 -94.23 -72.80 27.03
N ARG A 5 -94.06 -71.49 26.78
CA ARG A 5 -93.85 -70.22 27.54
C ARG A 5 -93.72 -69.12 26.45
N LYS A 6 -94.11 -67.86 26.70
CA LYS A 6 -93.19 -66.68 26.68
C LYS A 6 -93.95 -65.34 26.87
N ARG A 7 -93.54 -64.61 27.90
CA ARG A 7 -93.92 -63.23 28.24
C ARG A 7 -93.23 -62.24 27.29
N ARG A 8 -93.93 -61.19 26.84
CA ARG A 8 -93.34 -59.97 26.28
C ARG A 8 -93.64 -58.79 27.22
N ARG A 9 -92.59 -58.17 27.77
CA ARG A 9 -92.63 -56.90 28.53
C ARG A 9 -92.40 -55.76 27.54
N LYS A 10 -93.30 -54.77 27.50
CA LYS A 10 -93.06 -53.44 26.92
C LYS A 10 -91.95 -52.75 27.75
N LYS A 11 -90.93 -52.18 27.09
CA LYS A 11 -89.88 -51.37 27.72
C LYS A 11 -90.00 -49.93 27.23
N ASN A 12 -90.10 -49.01 28.18
CA ASN A 12 -90.23 -47.56 27.99
C ASN A 12 -89.03 -46.99 27.22
N GLN A 13 -89.29 -46.58 25.99
CA GLN A 13 -88.42 -45.77 25.15
C GLN A 13 -89.00 -44.36 25.14
N LYS A 14 -88.56 -43.44 26.04
CA LYS A 14 -88.91 -42.01 25.92
C LYS A 14 -88.21 -40.99 26.85
N ARG A 15 -87.03 -41.28 27.44
CA ARG A 15 -86.33 -40.27 28.29
C ARG A 15 -84.83 -40.04 28.02
N TRP A 16 -84.22 -40.71 27.05
CA TRP A 16 -82.77 -40.63 26.81
C TRP A 16 -82.34 -39.97 25.49
N VAL A 17 -83.27 -39.73 24.56
CA VAL A 17 -82.96 -39.15 23.23
C VAL A 17 -82.53 -37.67 23.30
N PRO A 18 -83.16 -36.76 24.08
CA PRO A 18 -82.73 -35.36 24.11
C PRO A 18 -81.41 -35.14 24.88
N VAL A 19 -81.10 -36.00 25.86
CA VAL A 19 -79.84 -35.93 26.62
C VAL A 19 -78.66 -36.39 25.76
N ALA A 20 -78.84 -37.45 24.96
CA ALA A 20 -77.80 -37.92 24.03
C ALA A 20 -77.51 -36.91 22.91
N ALA A 21 -78.54 -36.23 22.36
CA ALA A 21 -78.36 -35.20 21.34
C ALA A 21 -77.65 -33.94 21.87
N GLY A 22 -77.96 -33.51 23.10
CA GLY A 22 -77.28 -32.37 23.74
C GLY A 22 -75.81 -32.64 24.06
N VAL A 23 -75.46 -33.86 24.49
CA VAL A 23 -74.07 -34.27 24.73
C VAL A 23 -73.29 -34.39 23.41
N ILE A 24 -73.90 -34.89 22.34
CA ILE A 24 -73.26 -34.92 21.01
C ILE A 24 -73.09 -33.51 20.44
N ALA A 25 -74.05 -32.61 20.62
CA ALA A 25 -73.90 -31.20 20.22
C ALA A 25 -72.81 -30.48 21.03
N LEU A 26 -72.72 -30.70 22.33
CA LEU A 26 -71.62 -30.18 23.17
C LEU A 26 -70.27 -30.82 22.81
N LEU A 27 -70.23 -32.09 22.42
CA LEU A 27 -69.03 -32.73 21.90
C LEU A 27 -68.65 -32.21 20.52
N LEU A 28 -69.60 -31.92 19.63
CA LEU A 28 -69.33 -31.35 18.30
C LEU A 28 -68.96 -29.87 18.38
N VAL A 29 -69.53 -29.11 19.31
CA VAL A 29 -69.11 -27.74 19.63
C VAL A 29 -67.77 -27.76 20.34
N GLY A 30 -67.54 -28.69 21.27
CA GLY A 30 -66.25 -28.89 21.93
C GLY A 30 -65.16 -29.30 20.94
N VAL A 31 -65.46 -30.19 19.99
CA VAL A 31 -64.58 -30.59 18.90
C VAL A 31 -64.42 -29.44 17.90
N GLY A 32 -65.46 -28.67 17.58
CA GLY A 32 -65.36 -27.49 16.70
C GLY A 32 -64.55 -26.33 17.32
N ILE A 33 -64.68 -26.12 18.63
CA ILE A 33 -63.86 -25.19 19.41
C ILE A 33 -62.43 -25.71 19.54
N PHE A 34 -62.25 -27.02 19.74
CA PHE A 34 -60.93 -27.66 19.81
C PHE A 34 -60.21 -27.65 18.44
N PHE A 35 -60.95 -27.84 17.34
CA PHE A 35 -60.42 -27.68 15.97
C PHE A 35 -60.18 -26.20 15.62
N GLY A 36 -60.96 -25.26 16.17
CA GLY A 36 -60.70 -23.82 16.11
C GLY A 36 -59.59 -23.32 17.05
N MET A 37 -59.02 -24.21 17.87
CA MET A 37 -57.89 -24.00 18.78
C MET A 37 -56.68 -24.88 18.41
N ALA A 38 -56.58 -25.34 17.16
CA ALA A 38 -55.39 -26.05 16.71
C ALA A 38 -54.23 -25.04 16.62
N PHE A 39 -53.23 -25.20 17.47
CA PHE A 39 -51.95 -24.49 17.35
C PHE A 39 -51.23 -24.98 16.10
N GLU A 40 -50.71 -24.06 15.30
CA GLU A 40 -49.84 -24.41 14.20
C GLU A 40 -48.49 -24.84 14.78
N ARG A 41 -47.93 -25.95 14.27
CA ARG A 41 -46.66 -26.49 14.77
C ARG A 41 -45.50 -26.02 13.91
N VAL A 42 -44.45 -25.53 14.55
CA VAL A 42 -43.19 -25.10 13.93
C VAL A 42 -42.08 -25.93 14.55
N ASP A 43 -41.27 -26.60 13.74
CA ASP A 43 -40.13 -27.43 14.22
C ASP A 43 -38.85 -26.90 13.58
N LEU A 44 -38.20 -25.94 14.25
CA LEU A 44 -37.07 -25.19 13.70
C LEU A 44 -35.89 -26.09 13.32
N GLU A 45 -35.68 -27.17 14.09
CA GLU A 45 -34.69 -28.21 13.79
C GLU A 45 -34.90 -28.83 12.39
N LYS A 46 -36.16 -29.06 12.00
CA LYS A 46 -36.51 -29.66 10.70
C LYS A 46 -36.57 -28.65 9.57
N GLU A 47 -36.95 -27.42 9.87
CA GLU A 47 -37.10 -26.34 8.89
C GLU A 47 -35.75 -25.68 8.56
N ALA A 48 -34.78 -25.75 9.46
CA ALA A 48 -33.43 -25.24 9.25
C ALA A 48 -32.66 -26.02 8.17
N VAL A 49 -32.26 -25.32 7.10
CA VAL A 49 -31.35 -25.81 6.08
C VAL A 49 -29.93 -25.37 6.45
N VAL A 50 -29.02 -26.32 6.52
CA VAL A 50 -27.64 -26.10 6.96
C VAL A 50 -26.72 -26.27 5.76
N ALA A 51 -25.84 -25.31 5.53
CA ALA A 51 -24.79 -25.38 4.52
C ALA A 51 -23.42 -25.08 5.15
N PHE A 52 -22.41 -25.82 4.68
CA PHE A 52 -21.02 -25.67 5.11
C PHE A 52 -20.22 -24.89 4.07
N SER A 53 -19.28 -24.08 4.53
CA SER A 53 -18.36 -23.29 3.71
C SER A 53 -17.00 -23.16 4.40
N GLY A 54 -15.97 -22.74 3.66
CA GLY A 54 -14.61 -22.62 4.18
C GLY A 54 -13.80 -23.92 4.06
N PHE A 55 -12.78 -24.05 4.91
CA PHE A 55 -11.80 -25.13 4.88
C PHE A 55 -11.86 -26.01 6.13
N ASP A 56 -11.28 -27.20 6.05
CA ASP A 56 -11.00 -28.00 7.23
C ASP A 56 -10.16 -27.18 8.23
N SER A 57 -10.55 -27.14 9.50
CA SER A 57 -10.07 -26.25 10.58
C SER A 57 -10.54 -24.79 10.57
N LYS A 58 -11.16 -24.30 9.48
CA LYS A 58 -11.74 -22.95 9.35
C LYS A 58 -13.16 -22.98 8.77
N GLY A 59 -13.89 -24.04 9.08
CA GLY A 59 -15.23 -24.29 8.56
C GLY A 59 -16.26 -23.36 9.19
N SER A 60 -17.16 -22.86 8.36
CA SER A 60 -18.31 -22.06 8.76
C SER A 60 -19.62 -22.71 8.34
N VAL A 61 -20.63 -22.52 9.18
CA VAL A 61 -22.00 -22.98 8.97
C VAL A 61 -22.91 -21.78 8.74
N SER A 62 -23.65 -21.82 7.63
CA SER A 62 -24.80 -20.94 7.42
C SER A 62 -26.08 -21.74 7.59
N VAL A 63 -27.01 -21.19 8.36
CA VAL A 63 -28.33 -21.81 8.60
C VAL A 63 -29.41 -20.88 8.07
N ASP A 64 -30.25 -21.40 7.19
CA ASP A 64 -31.42 -20.70 6.66
C ASP A 64 -32.69 -21.35 7.18
N VAL A 65 -33.66 -20.54 7.61
CA VAL A 65 -34.98 -21.00 8.04
C VAL A 65 -36.01 -20.27 7.20
N ALA A 66 -36.52 -20.96 6.17
CA ALA A 66 -37.44 -20.36 5.22
C ALA A 66 -38.75 -19.92 5.92
N PRO A 67 -39.20 -18.66 5.74
CA PRO A 67 -40.42 -18.18 6.36
C PRO A 67 -41.64 -18.90 5.83
N LYS A 68 -42.58 -19.17 6.72
CA LYS A 68 -43.89 -19.74 6.36
C LYS A 68 -44.87 -18.63 6.04
N GLU A 69 -45.63 -18.80 4.95
CA GLU A 69 -46.65 -17.85 4.51
C GLU A 69 -47.65 -17.55 5.64
N GLY A 70 -47.83 -16.27 5.95
CA GLY A 70 -48.71 -15.78 7.01
C GLY A 70 -48.11 -15.75 8.42
N TYR A 71 -46.83 -16.09 8.57
CA TYR A 71 -46.08 -16.04 9.83
C TYR A 71 -44.74 -15.30 9.70
N GLU A 72 -44.55 -14.49 8.66
CA GLU A 72 -43.29 -13.82 8.33
C GLU A 72 -42.76 -12.98 9.50
N GLU A 73 -43.65 -12.33 10.25
CA GLU A 73 -43.30 -11.55 11.44
C GLU A 73 -42.63 -12.42 12.50
N PHE A 74 -43.14 -13.63 12.77
CA PHE A 74 -42.52 -14.57 13.70
C PHE A 74 -41.16 -15.05 13.21
N TYR A 75 -41.05 -15.46 11.94
CA TYR A 75 -39.79 -15.96 11.38
C TYR A 75 -38.69 -14.89 11.38
N SER A 76 -39.06 -13.61 11.28
CA SER A 76 -38.10 -12.49 11.41
C SER A 76 -37.51 -12.33 12.81
N THR A 77 -38.13 -12.94 13.85
CA THR A 77 -37.61 -12.94 15.22
C THR A 77 -36.65 -14.09 15.51
N ILE A 78 -36.51 -15.04 14.58
CA ILE A 78 -35.64 -16.21 14.77
C ILE A 78 -34.19 -15.77 14.61
N ASP A 79 -33.42 -15.92 15.68
CA ASP A 79 -31.98 -15.74 15.68
C ASP A 79 -31.29 -17.10 15.84
N VAL A 80 -30.29 -17.32 14.98
CA VAL A 80 -29.56 -18.58 14.90
C VAL A 80 -28.11 -18.33 15.23
N SER A 81 -27.58 -19.10 16.17
CA SER A 81 -26.14 -19.11 16.49
C SER A 81 -25.59 -20.52 16.38
N VAL A 82 -24.31 -20.61 16.02
CA VAL A 82 -23.61 -21.90 15.87
C VAL A 82 -22.36 -21.89 16.73
N SER A 83 -22.20 -22.92 17.55
CA SER A 83 -21.00 -23.10 18.39
C SER A 83 -19.76 -23.28 17.52
N SER A 84 -18.67 -22.57 17.85
CA SER A 84 -17.38 -22.63 17.13
C SER A 84 -17.44 -22.29 15.64
N ASN A 85 -18.44 -21.50 15.21
CA ASN A 85 -18.56 -21.09 13.81
C ASN A 85 -17.30 -20.36 13.34
N GLY A 86 -16.73 -20.79 12.21
CA GLY A 86 -15.46 -20.28 11.69
C GLY A 86 -14.21 -21.07 12.12
N ALA A 87 -14.36 -22.09 12.96
CA ALA A 87 -13.26 -22.94 13.45
C ALA A 87 -13.60 -24.44 13.39
N LEU A 88 -14.56 -24.84 12.55
CA LEU A 88 -15.00 -26.23 12.43
C LEU A 88 -14.08 -27.04 11.51
N SER A 89 -13.92 -28.32 11.83
CA SER A 89 -13.14 -29.31 11.08
C SER A 89 -14.00 -30.50 10.66
N ASN A 90 -13.58 -31.25 9.65
CA ASN A 90 -14.20 -32.51 9.29
C ASN A 90 -14.16 -33.49 10.47
N GLY A 91 -15.33 -34.02 10.85
CA GLY A 91 -15.49 -34.88 12.02
C GLY A 91 -15.94 -34.15 13.29
N ASP A 92 -16.02 -32.82 13.29
CA ASP A 92 -16.65 -32.06 14.37
C ASP A 92 -18.18 -32.16 14.29
N GLU A 93 -18.84 -31.80 15.40
CA GLU A 93 -20.30 -31.64 15.47
C GLU A 93 -20.64 -30.14 15.58
N ALA A 94 -21.29 -29.59 14.55
CA ALA A 94 -21.82 -28.24 14.59
C ALA A 94 -23.13 -28.21 15.37
N VAL A 95 -23.16 -27.47 16.48
CA VAL A 95 -24.35 -27.30 17.33
C VAL A 95 -25.03 -25.98 16.99
N VAL A 96 -26.21 -26.06 16.37
CA VAL A 96 -27.04 -24.93 15.98
C VAL A 96 -28.07 -24.65 17.06
N HIS A 97 -28.03 -23.45 17.63
CA HIS A 97 -28.96 -22.95 18.63
C HIS A 97 -29.98 -22.01 18.00
N PHE A 98 -31.24 -22.14 18.40
CA PHE A 98 -32.33 -21.29 17.95
C PHE A 98 -32.86 -20.45 19.11
N SER A 99 -33.05 -19.16 18.88
CA SER A 99 -33.80 -18.28 19.76
C SER A 99 -34.88 -17.54 18.96
N TYR A 100 -35.98 -17.19 19.61
CA TYR A 100 -37.15 -16.57 18.96
C TYR A 100 -37.99 -15.79 19.99
N ASP A 101 -38.90 -14.96 19.51
CA ASP A 101 -39.86 -14.26 20.38
C ASP A 101 -40.99 -15.23 20.83
N GLU A 102 -40.88 -15.70 22.07
CA GLU A 102 -41.90 -16.58 22.66
C GLU A 102 -43.26 -15.90 22.88
N GLU A 103 -43.29 -14.58 23.09
CA GLU A 103 -44.54 -13.85 23.31
C GLU A 103 -45.32 -13.75 22.01
N LEU A 104 -44.64 -13.38 20.93
CA LEU A 104 -45.21 -13.36 19.58
C LEU A 104 -45.64 -14.76 19.13
N ALA A 105 -44.85 -15.79 19.42
CA ALA A 105 -45.25 -17.18 19.15
C ALA A 105 -46.58 -17.55 19.85
N LYS A 106 -46.77 -17.12 21.11
CA LYS A 106 -48.00 -17.35 21.87
C LYS A 106 -49.18 -16.56 21.29
N GLU A 107 -48.97 -15.31 20.90
CA GLU A 107 -50.00 -14.46 20.26
C GLU A 107 -50.48 -15.07 18.94
N LEU A 108 -49.54 -15.52 18.10
CA LEU A 108 -49.81 -16.17 16.82
C LEU A 108 -50.25 -17.63 16.95
N ARG A 109 -50.38 -18.14 18.18
CA ARG A 109 -50.77 -19.52 18.51
C ARG A 109 -49.88 -20.56 17.81
N LEU A 110 -48.59 -20.29 17.79
CA LEU A 110 -47.54 -21.19 17.33
C LEU A 110 -47.05 -22.07 18.48
N MET A 111 -46.99 -23.37 18.23
CA MET A 111 -46.34 -24.33 19.10
C MET A 111 -44.95 -24.65 18.54
N VAL A 112 -43.95 -23.90 19.01
CA VAL A 112 -42.58 -23.95 18.49
C VAL A 112 -41.77 -25.03 19.21
N LYS A 113 -41.12 -25.89 18.44
CA LYS A 113 -40.11 -26.83 18.88
C LYS A 113 -38.76 -26.38 18.33
N ALA A 114 -37.85 -26.03 19.23
CA ALA A 114 -36.55 -25.45 18.90
C ALA A 114 -35.39 -26.11 19.68
N PRO A 115 -35.22 -27.45 19.63
CA PRO A 115 -34.05 -28.08 20.22
C PRO A 115 -32.80 -27.71 19.42
N ASP A 116 -31.63 -27.82 20.06
CA ASP A 116 -30.35 -27.71 19.37
C ASP A 116 -30.28 -28.73 18.24
N LYS A 117 -29.88 -28.28 17.05
CA LYS A 117 -29.65 -29.15 15.90
C LYS A 117 -28.16 -29.46 15.82
N ILE A 118 -27.82 -30.73 15.96
CA ILE A 118 -26.45 -31.23 15.85
C ILE A 118 -26.25 -31.77 14.44
N VAL A 119 -25.27 -31.22 13.72
CA VAL A 119 -24.95 -31.64 12.35
C VAL A 119 -23.47 -32.05 12.28
N PRO A 120 -23.15 -33.28 11.83
CA PRO A 120 -21.76 -33.67 11.60
C PRO A 120 -21.17 -32.84 10.47
N VAL A 121 -19.96 -32.32 10.67
CA VAL A 121 -19.23 -31.54 9.69
C VAL A 121 -18.46 -32.49 8.78
N GLU A 122 -18.80 -32.50 7.49
CA GLU A 122 -18.15 -33.36 6.49
C GLU A 122 -18.00 -32.63 5.16
N GLY A 123 -16.96 -32.98 4.40
CA GLY A 123 -16.76 -32.51 3.04
C GLY A 123 -16.09 -31.14 2.92
N LEU A 124 -15.53 -30.59 4.00
CA LEU A 124 -14.71 -29.38 3.93
C LEU A 124 -13.37 -29.71 3.24
N PRO A 125 -12.92 -28.92 2.24
CA PRO A 125 -11.64 -29.14 1.60
C PRO A 125 -10.46 -28.78 2.52
N THR A 126 -9.33 -29.46 2.33
CA THR A 126 -8.05 -29.06 2.95
C THR A 126 -7.48 -27.86 2.22
N ALA A 127 -7.09 -26.82 2.95
CA ALA A 127 -6.48 -25.63 2.39
C ALA A 127 -4.99 -25.79 2.10
N THR A 128 -4.52 -25.05 1.11
CA THR A 128 -3.11 -24.64 0.98
C THR A 128 -2.96 -23.31 1.70
N GLU A 129 -2.34 -23.33 2.87
CA GLU A 129 -2.04 -22.11 3.62
C GLU A 129 -1.00 -21.27 2.87
N VAL A 130 -1.28 -19.99 2.74
CA VAL A 130 -0.40 -19.01 2.07
C VAL A 130 -0.19 -17.85 3.03
N SER A 131 1.06 -17.67 3.45
CA SER A 131 1.47 -16.51 4.24
C SER A 131 1.45 -15.25 3.39
N LEU A 132 1.41 -14.09 4.06
CA LEU A 132 1.53 -12.79 3.39
C LEU A 132 2.86 -12.66 2.62
N ASP A 133 3.95 -13.26 3.09
CA ASP A 133 5.23 -13.24 2.37
C ASP A 133 5.18 -14.05 1.07
N GLU A 134 4.50 -15.20 1.08
CA GLU A 134 4.32 -16.04 -0.11
C GLU A 134 3.42 -15.36 -1.15
N LEU A 135 2.38 -14.64 -0.71
CA LEU A 135 1.52 -13.85 -1.60
C LEU A 135 2.30 -12.81 -2.42
N PHE A 136 3.36 -12.25 -1.82
CA PHE A 136 4.24 -11.26 -2.46
C PHE A 136 5.50 -11.87 -3.09
N SER A 137 5.67 -13.19 -3.08
CA SER A 137 6.89 -13.85 -3.59
C SER A 137 7.13 -13.62 -5.09
N GLY A 138 6.07 -13.38 -5.86
CA GLY A 138 6.13 -13.03 -7.27
C GLY A 138 6.39 -11.55 -7.56
N LEU A 139 6.41 -10.67 -6.55
CA LEU A 139 6.59 -9.24 -6.76
C LEU A 139 8.08 -8.90 -6.96
N SER A 140 8.41 -8.39 -8.13
CA SER A 140 9.68 -7.73 -8.41
C SER A 140 9.48 -6.22 -8.44
N ILE A 141 10.25 -5.48 -7.64
CA ILE A 141 10.24 -4.02 -7.62
C ILE A 141 11.59 -3.51 -8.12
N THR A 142 11.55 -2.61 -9.09
CA THR A 142 12.74 -1.90 -9.61
C THR A 142 12.59 -0.41 -9.32
N TYR A 143 13.65 0.19 -8.80
CA TYR A 143 13.75 1.62 -8.58
C TYR A 143 14.74 2.21 -9.59
N ALA A 144 14.37 3.31 -10.23
CA ALA A 144 15.22 3.96 -11.23
C ALA A 144 15.15 5.48 -11.10
N GLY A 145 16.24 6.16 -11.44
CA GLY A 145 16.34 7.62 -11.35
C GLY A 145 17.27 8.08 -10.23
N VAL A 146 17.23 9.38 -9.94
CA VAL A 146 18.05 10.05 -8.92
C VAL A 146 17.10 10.65 -7.89
N ALA A 147 17.21 10.23 -6.63
CA ALA A 147 16.35 10.75 -5.57
C ALA A 147 16.43 12.28 -5.49
N PRO A 148 15.28 12.98 -5.37
CA PRO A 148 13.95 12.44 -5.06
C PRO A 148 13.12 11.98 -6.28
N GLU A 149 13.60 12.17 -7.50
CA GLU A 149 12.92 11.80 -8.76
C GLU A 149 13.13 10.30 -9.07
N VAL A 150 12.51 9.45 -8.27
CA VAL A 150 12.58 7.98 -8.42
C VAL A 150 11.31 7.45 -9.07
N THR A 151 11.48 6.68 -10.15
CA THR A 151 10.43 5.87 -10.75
C THR A 151 10.41 4.49 -10.10
N ILE A 152 9.23 4.04 -9.70
CA ILE A 152 8.98 2.71 -9.14
C ILE A 152 8.27 1.87 -10.20
N GLU A 153 8.91 0.78 -10.61
CA GLU A 153 8.32 -0.19 -11.52
C GLU A 153 8.08 -1.51 -10.77
N MET A 154 6.86 -2.03 -10.88
CA MET A 154 6.49 -3.31 -10.28
C MET A 154 6.10 -4.29 -11.37
N ALA A 155 6.57 -5.53 -11.24
CA ALA A 155 6.19 -6.63 -12.11
C ALA A 155 5.86 -7.86 -11.26
N ASN A 156 4.83 -8.59 -11.67
CA ASN A 156 4.60 -9.93 -11.18
C ASN A 156 5.34 -10.92 -12.08
N VAL A 157 6.30 -11.64 -11.50
CA VAL A 157 7.15 -12.63 -12.18
C VAL A 157 6.83 -14.06 -11.75
N SER A 158 5.71 -14.29 -11.05
CA SER A 158 5.30 -15.63 -10.64
C SER A 158 4.86 -16.48 -11.83
N GLU A 159 5.35 -17.73 -11.87
CA GLU A 159 4.92 -18.75 -12.84
C GLU A 159 3.72 -19.58 -12.33
N ASP A 160 3.34 -19.40 -11.06
CA ASP A 160 2.19 -20.11 -10.49
C ASP A 160 0.86 -19.58 -11.07
N PRO A 161 -0.09 -20.44 -11.45
CA PRO A 161 -1.33 -20.01 -12.11
C PRO A 161 -2.21 -19.08 -11.26
N PHE A 162 -2.20 -19.22 -9.93
CA PHE A 162 -2.93 -18.33 -9.05
C PHE A 162 -2.11 -17.06 -8.79
N PHE A 163 -0.87 -17.20 -8.34
CA PHE A 163 -0.04 -16.05 -7.97
C PHE A 163 0.29 -15.16 -9.18
N GLY A 164 0.42 -15.71 -10.39
CA GLY A 164 0.63 -14.94 -11.62
C GLY A 164 -0.54 -14.02 -12.01
N ASN A 165 -1.73 -14.24 -11.43
CA ASN A 165 -2.90 -13.38 -11.60
C ASN A 165 -3.05 -12.33 -10.49
N VAL A 166 -2.17 -12.34 -9.47
CA VAL A 166 -2.16 -11.31 -8.43
C VAL A 166 -1.64 -10.00 -9.03
N SER A 167 -2.38 -8.92 -8.85
CA SER A 167 -1.96 -7.57 -9.23
C SER A 167 -1.41 -6.85 -8.00
N PHE A 168 -0.37 -6.05 -8.18
CA PHE A 168 0.23 -5.27 -7.10
C PHE A 168 0.04 -3.78 -7.35
N LEU A 169 -0.41 -3.05 -6.32
CA LEU A 169 -0.68 -1.62 -6.40
C LEU A 169 0.06 -0.89 -5.28
N VAL A 170 0.69 0.24 -5.61
CA VAL A 170 1.22 1.15 -4.58
C VAL A 170 0.05 1.90 -3.98
N GLU A 171 -0.12 1.78 -2.67
CA GLU A 171 -1.10 2.58 -1.93
C GLU A 171 -0.53 3.98 -1.72
N GLU A 172 -1.37 5.00 -1.96
CA GLU A 172 -1.02 6.42 -1.79
C GLU A 172 0.31 6.80 -2.47
N PRO A 173 0.41 6.66 -3.81
CA PRO A 173 1.63 6.98 -4.52
C PRO A 173 2.01 8.45 -4.34
N ARG A 174 3.30 8.69 -4.12
CA ARG A 174 3.90 10.01 -3.98
C ARG A 174 4.59 10.39 -5.29
N GLU A 175 4.74 11.68 -5.53
CA GLU A 175 5.47 12.19 -6.70
C GLU A 175 6.99 12.03 -6.53
N TYR A 176 7.45 12.04 -5.27
CA TYR A 176 8.87 12.08 -4.90
C TYR A 176 9.19 11.03 -3.84
N TYR A 177 10.32 10.34 -4.00
CA TYR A 177 10.82 9.32 -3.09
C TYR A 177 12.31 9.46 -2.86
N ASN A 178 12.71 9.42 -1.59
CA ASN A 178 14.11 9.36 -1.19
C ASN A 178 14.57 7.91 -0.97
N GLU A 179 15.87 7.67 -1.02
CA GLU A 179 16.43 6.42 -0.53
C GLU A 179 16.10 6.23 0.96
N GLY A 180 15.64 5.03 1.32
CA GLY A 180 15.17 4.71 2.66
C GLY A 180 13.67 4.95 2.90
N ASP A 181 12.97 5.60 1.97
CA ASP A 181 11.52 5.78 2.07
C ASP A 181 10.77 4.45 2.03
N LEU A 182 9.64 4.38 2.74
CA LEU A 182 8.74 3.23 2.68
C LEU A 182 7.64 3.45 1.65
N ILE A 183 7.39 2.42 0.84
CA ILE A 183 6.21 2.29 -0.02
C ILE A 183 5.35 1.17 0.48
N LYS A 184 4.03 1.38 0.49
CA LYS A 184 3.06 0.36 0.88
C LYS A 184 2.46 -0.23 -0.38
N VAL A 185 2.54 -1.55 -0.53
CA VAL A 185 2.04 -2.26 -1.70
C VAL A 185 0.91 -3.19 -1.28
N ARG A 186 -0.23 -3.12 -1.97
CA ARG A 186 -1.37 -4.00 -1.79
C ARG A 186 -1.39 -5.06 -2.89
N ALA A 187 -1.59 -6.32 -2.50
CA ALA A 187 -1.91 -7.41 -3.41
C ALA A 187 -3.42 -7.43 -3.68
N VAL A 188 -3.81 -7.52 -4.95
CA VAL A 188 -5.19 -7.54 -5.42
C VAL A 188 -5.41 -8.81 -6.23
N PHE A 189 -6.36 -9.63 -5.80
CA PHE A 189 -6.70 -10.90 -6.41
C PHE A 189 -8.19 -11.22 -6.18
N ASN A 190 -8.69 -12.28 -6.81
CA ASN A 190 -10.05 -12.75 -6.60
C ASN A 190 -10.09 -13.76 -5.44
N GLU A 191 -10.63 -13.34 -4.29
CA GLU A 191 -10.76 -14.20 -3.09
C GLU A 191 -11.68 -15.40 -3.32
N GLU A 192 -12.77 -15.26 -4.10
CA GLU A 192 -13.64 -16.40 -4.44
C GLU A 192 -12.90 -17.45 -5.26
N GLU A 193 -12.03 -17.02 -6.17
CA GLU A 193 -11.18 -17.92 -6.96
C GLU A 193 -10.11 -18.58 -6.09
N ALA A 194 -9.50 -17.84 -5.16
CA ALA A 194 -8.58 -18.40 -4.18
C ALA A 194 -9.24 -19.51 -3.37
N LEU A 195 -10.47 -19.25 -2.86
CA LEU A 195 -11.28 -20.24 -2.16
C LEU A 195 -11.61 -21.45 -3.04
N ARG A 196 -12.00 -21.23 -4.30
CA ARG A 196 -12.30 -22.30 -5.27
C ARG A 196 -11.09 -23.20 -5.56
N LEU A 197 -9.89 -22.64 -5.52
CA LEU A 197 -8.62 -23.35 -5.69
C LEU A 197 -8.05 -23.90 -4.38
N ASN A 198 -8.76 -23.69 -3.26
CA ASN A 198 -8.39 -24.08 -1.91
C ASN A 198 -7.15 -23.38 -1.35
N TYR A 199 -6.93 -22.12 -1.69
CA TYR A 199 -5.95 -21.28 -1.01
C TYR A 199 -6.57 -20.57 0.19
N ASP A 200 -5.88 -20.64 1.33
CA ASP A 200 -6.21 -19.91 2.55
C ASP A 200 -5.11 -18.89 2.81
N ILE A 201 -5.38 -17.64 2.42
CA ILE A 201 -4.39 -16.57 2.38
C ILE A 201 -4.49 -15.77 3.67
N GLU A 202 -3.39 -15.73 4.42
CA GLU A 202 -3.26 -14.97 5.64
C GLU A 202 -3.46 -13.46 5.37
N GLN A 203 -4.37 -12.84 6.11
CA GLN A 203 -4.51 -11.39 6.15
C GLN A 203 -3.61 -10.82 7.25
N GLY A 204 -2.82 -9.80 6.90
CA GLY A 204 -2.12 -9.00 7.89
C GLY A 204 -3.06 -8.03 8.61
N GLU A 205 -2.53 -7.26 9.57
CA GLU A 205 -3.27 -6.23 10.31
C GLU A 205 -3.98 -5.22 9.39
N ASN A 206 -3.40 -4.96 8.21
CA ASN A 206 -3.92 -4.05 7.19
C ASN A 206 -4.37 -4.80 5.92
N GLY A 207 -4.86 -6.03 6.06
CA GLY A 207 -5.26 -6.87 4.92
C GLY A 207 -4.05 -7.41 4.14
N TYR A 208 -4.11 -7.39 2.82
CA TYR A 208 -3.07 -7.94 1.93
C TYR A 208 -2.01 -6.89 1.55
N GLU A 209 -1.45 -6.23 2.55
CA GLU A 209 -0.52 -5.11 2.36
C GLU A 209 0.85 -5.38 2.97
N LYS A 210 1.91 -4.98 2.26
CA LYS A 210 3.30 -5.08 2.72
C LYS A 210 4.08 -3.83 2.37
N SER A 211 5.00 -3.44 3.26
CA SER A 211 5.88 -2.28 3.06
C SER A 211 7.22 -2.71 2.47
N PHE A 212 7.72 -1.92 1.52
CA PHE A 212 9.03 -2.09 0.89
C PHE A 212 9.82 -0.80 1.02
N THR A 213 11.14 -0.91 1.19
CA THR A 213 12.04 0.25 1.27
C THR A 213 12.56 0.58 -0.13
N VAL A 214 12.46 1.85 -0.53
CA VAL A 214 13.15 2.39 -1.71
C VAL A 214 14.65 2.32 -1.43
N ALA A 215 15.37 1.57 -2.26
CA ALA A 215 16.78 1.29 -2.04
C ALA A 215 17.52 1.14 -3.36
N GLY A 216 18.83 1.40 -3.35
CA GLY A 216 19.67 1.20 -4.52
C GLY A 216 19.38 2.21 -5.63
N VAL A 217 19.10 3.46 -5.24
CA VAL A 217 18.89 4.59 -6.16
C VAL A 217 20.07 5.54 -6.11
N ASP A 218 20.28 6.27 -7.19
CA ASP A 218 21.26 7.35 -7.20
C ASP A 218 20.77 8.51 -6.32
N THR A 219 21.68 9.27 -5.73
CA THR A 219 21.35 10.41 -4.86
C THR A 219 22.25 11.60 -5.17
N TYR A 220 21.70 12.82 -5.11
CA TYR A 220 22.54 14.02 -5.13
C TYR A 220 23.34 14.11 -3.83
N LEU A 221 24.62 14.49 -3.94
CA LEU A 221 25.43 14.81 -2.77
C LEU A 221 24.77 15.94 -1.97
N LYS A 222 24.78 15.83 -0.64
CA LYS A 222 24.15 16.81 0.26
C LYS A 222 25.16 17.61 1.06
N GLN A 223 26.40 17.15 1.14
CA GLN A 223 27.48 17.81 1.88
C GLN A 223 28.85 17.56 1.26
N GLY A 224 29.77 18.52 1.43
CA GLY A 224 31.11 18.48 0.85
C GLY A 224 31.96 17.33 1.40
N SER A 225 31.72 16.92 2.65
CA SER A 225 32.42 15.78 3.28
C SER A 225 32.14 14.41 2.64
N GLU A 226 31.17 14.31 1.73
CA GLU A 226 30.97 13.10 0.91
C GLU A 226 32.00 12.95 -0.20
N LEU A 227 32.75 14.02 -0.52
CA LEU A 227 33.81 14.00 -1.52
C LEU A 227 35.13 13.59 -0.86
N GLY A 228 35.74 12.52 -1.40
CA GLY A 228 37.09 12.11 -1.03
C GLY A 228 38.17 12.88 -1.79
N SER A 229 39.43 12.61 -1.44
CA SER A 229 40.61 13.20 -2.09
C SER A 229 40.61 12.99 -3.61
N ASP A 230 40.17 11.81 -4.05
CA ASP A 230 40.19 11.44 -5.47
C ASP A 230 39.15 12.23 -6.26
N GLN A 231 37.95 12.44 -5.70
CA GLN A 231 36.90 13.25 -6.32
C GLN A 231 37.32 14.73 -6.37
N ILE A 232 37.91 15.25 -5.29
CA ILE A 232 38.45 16.62 -5.22
C ILE A 232 39.55 16.82 -6.28
N ALA A 233 40.47 15.86 -6.41
CA ALA A 233 41.52 15.91 -7.43
C ALA A 233 40.94 15.88 -8.85
N ALA A 234 39.95 15.02 -9.11
CA ALA A 234 39.30 14.92 -10.42
C ALA A 234 38.60 16.23 -10.83
N LEU A 235 37.85 16.85 -9.91
CA LEU A 235 37.20 18.15 -10.11
C LEU A 235 38.23 19.27 -10.30
N SER A 236 39.34 19.23 -9.56
CA SER A 236 40.43 20.19 -9.71
C SER A 236 41.06 20.11 -11.10
N ASP A 237 41.36 18.90 -11.57
CA ASP A 237 42.00 18.70 -12.86
C ASP A 237 41.04 19.01 -14.02
N ALA A 238 39.77 18.65 -13.89
CA ALA A 238 38.71 19.07 -14.80
C ALA A 238 38.64 20.60 -14.92
N GLY A 239 38.60 21.31 -13.78
CA GLY A 239 38.50 22.77 -13.79
C GLY A 239 39.73 23.44 -14.40
N LYS A 240 40.94 22.93 -14.12
CA LYS A 240 42.17 23.43 -14.77
C LYS A 240 42.15 23.25 -16.28
N ASN A 241 41.55 22.18 -16.80
CA ASN A 241 41.48 21.93 -18.24
C ASN A 241 40.59 22.94 -18.98
N LEU A 242 39.63 23.56 -18.29
CA LEU A 242 38.82 24.66 -18.85
C LEU A 242 39.62 25.97 -18.96
N LEU A 243 40.70 26.11 -18.20
CA LEU A 243 41.52 27.32 -18.15
C LEU A 243 42.59 27.31 -19.25
N HIS A 244 42.16 27.47 -20.50
CA HIS A 244 43.04 27.59 -21.67
C HIS A 244 42.86 28.92 -22.41
N ASP A 245 41.68 29.18 -22.99
CA ASP A 245 41.33 30.44 -23.65
C ASP A 245 40.79 31.43 -22.61
N ALA A 246 41.26 32.67 -22.65
CA ALA A 246 40.87 33.71 -21.71
C ALA A 246 40.27 34.94 -22.40
N ASN A 247 39.97 34.86 -23.70
CA ASN A 247 39.54 36.02 -24.49
C ASN A 247 38.25 36.67 -23.99
N ASP A 248 37.30 35.89 -23.47
CA ASP A 248 36.03 36.38 -22.93
C ASP A 248 36.19 37.23 -21.65
N TYR A 249 37.30 37.04 -20.93
CA TYR A 249 37.56 37.71 -19.64
C TYR A 249 38.68 38.74 -19.73
N GLY A 250 39.61 38.56 -20.67
CA GLY A 250 40.90 39.23 -20.64
C GLY A 250 40.84 40.74 -20.77
N LEU A 251 39.94 41.28 -21.60
CA LEU A 251 39.78 42.74 -21.71
C LEU A 251 39.40 43.39 -20.38
N ARG A 252 38.41 42.81 -19.67
CA ARG A 252 37.96 43.31 -18.38
C ARG A 252 39.07 43.19 -17.34
N ILE A 253 39.70 42.03 -17.24
CA ILE A 253 40.76 41.77 -16.24
C ILE A 253 41.98 42.67 -16.47
N PHE A 254 42.43 42.84 -17.72
CA PHE A 254 43.54 43.74 -18.04
C PHE A 254 43.17 45.20 -17.74
N SER A 255 41.94 45.62 -18.03
CA SER A 255 41.46 46.94 -17.66
C SER A 255 41.47 47.15 -16.14
N GLU A 256 41.00 46.17 -15.35
CA GLU A 256 41.06 46.20 -13.87
C GLU A 256 42.51 46.28 -13.37
N ALA A 257 43.44 45.65 -14.08
CA ALA A 257 44.88 45.66 -13.78
C ALA A 257 45.63 46.91 -14.28
N ASN A 258 44.96 47.84 -14.96
CA ASN A 258 45.59 48.97 -15.67
C ASN A 258 46.65 48.52 -16.69
N LEU A 259 46.40 47.41 -17.38
CA LEU A 259 47.24 46.86 -18.44
C LEU A 259 46.59 47.10 -19.82
N MET A 260 47.44 47.34 -20.82
CA MET A 260 46.99 47.58 -22.18
C MET A 260 46.79 46.26 -22.94
N PRO A 261 45.56 45.96 -23.41
CA PRO A 261 45.32 44.82 -24.29
C PRO A 261 45.96 45.05 -25.66
N ILE A 262 46.38 43.97 -26.32
CA ILE A 262 46.85 44.00 -27.71
C ILE A 262 46.00 43.13 -28.63
N TRP A 263 46.02 43.48 -29.92
CA TRP A 263 45.37 42.73 -30.98
C TRP A 263 46.42 42.21 -31.96
N VAL A 264 46.40 40.91 -32.22
CA VAL A 264 47.20 40.28 -33.26
C VAL A 264 46.24 39.79 -34.33
N ASN A 265 46.44 40.21 -35.58
CA ASN A 265 45.54 39.87 -36.69
C ASN A 265 44.05 40.16 -36.39
N ASN A 266 43.79 41.28 -35.72
CA ASN A 266 42.44 41.72 -35.33
C ASN A 266 41.73 40.78 -34.33
N GLN A 267 42.49 39.97 -33.59
CA GLN A 267 41.99 39.09 -32.53
C GLN A 267 42.69 39.35 -31.20
N LEU A 268 41.97 39.13 -30.11
CA LEU A 268 42.54 39.06 -28.78
C LEU A 268 43.38 37.78 -28.65
N THR A 269 44.34 37.78 -27.72
CA THR A 269 45.33 36.71 -27.58
C THR A 269 45.48 36.23 -26.14
N PHE A 270 44.45 36.43 -25.32
CA PHE A 270 44.50 36.10 -23.92
C PHE A 270 44.46 34.58 -23.71
N GLN A 271 45.37 34.09 -22.88
CA GLN A 271 45.40 32.70 -22.46
C GLN A 271 45.53 32.61 -20.95
N TRP A 272 44.88 31.62 -20.38
CA TRP A 272 45.13 31.20 -19.01
C TRP A 272 46.40 30.34 -18.94
N LYS A 273 47.17 30.49 -17.86
CA LYS A 273 48.39 29.74 -17.56
C LYS A 273 48.49 29.48 -16.07
N ASN A 274 49.16 28.37 -15.74
CA ASN A 274 49.55 27.99 -14.38
C ASN A 274 48.40 28.06 -13.35
N PRO A 275 47.21 27.47 -13.63
CA PRO A 275 46.13 27.48 -12.67
C PRO A 275 46.49 26.68 -11.42
N SER A 276 46.27 27.28 -10.26
CA SER A 276 46.47 26.67 -8.94
C SER A 276 45.17 26.77 -8.14
N LEU A 277 44.66 25.63 -7.68
CA LEU A 277 43.46 25.60 -6.83
C LEU A 277 43.77 26.30 -5.49
N LEU A 278 42.87 27.19 -5.06
CA LEU A 278 42.95 27.92 -3.79
C LEU A 278 41.95 27.39 -2.76
N SER A 279 40.75 27.09 -3.21
CA SER A 279 39.63 26.66 -2.37
C SER A 279 38.52 26.02 -3.20
N MET A 280 37.71 25.19 -2.55
CA MET A 280 36.47 24.65 -3.11
C MET A 280 35.31 24.94 -2.17
N TYR A 281 34.15 25.24 -2.74
CA TYR A 281 32.91 25.52 -2.03
C TYR A 281 31.83 24.61 -2.59
N PHE A 282 31.15 23.88 -1.71
CA PHE A 282 30.04 23.03 -2.06
C PHE A 282 28.73 23.70 -1.64
N HIS A 283 27.78 23.70 -2.57
CA HIS A 283 26.50 24.37 -2.42
C HIS A 283 25.40 23.32 -2.51
N THR A 284 24.52 23.28 -1.52
CA THR A 284 23.35 22.39 -1.50
C THR A 284 22.07 23.22 -1.55
N LEU A 285 21.16 22.88 -2.45
CA LEU A 285 19.88 23.57 -2.59
C LEU A 285 19.09 23.44 -1.27
N LYS A 286 18.54 24.56 -0.79
CA LYS A 286 17.65 24.55 0.37
C LYS A 286 16.31 23.93 0.01
N GLU A 287 15.68 23.25 0.96
CA GLU A 287 14.38 22.60 0.75
C GLU A 287 13.31 23.61 0.28
N GLU A 288 13.30 24.83 0.84
CA GLU A 288 12.40 25.90 0.44
C GLU A 288 12.59 26.43 -0.99
N ALA A 289 13.69 26.08 -1.65
CA ALA A 289 14.04 26.51 -3.00
C ALA A 289 13.89 25.38 -4.05
N ALA A 290 13.47 24.18 -3.65
CA ALA A 290 13.42 22.98 -4.51
C ALA A 290 12.57 23.16 -5.79
N ASP A 291 11.47 23.91 -5.72
CA ASP A 291 10.52 24.08 -6.84
C ASP A 291 10.97 25.07 -7.93
N LYS A 292 12.16 25.65 -7.80
CA LYS A 292 12.66 26.70 -8.73
C LYS A 292 13.34 26.16 -9.99
N GLY A 293 13.38 24.83 -10.19
CA GLY A 293 14.08 24.21 -11.31
C GLY A 293 15.59 24.41 -11.27
N MET A 294 16.13 24.55 -10.05
CA MET A 294 17.55 24.80 -9.79
C MET A 294 18.32 23.47 -9.70
N HIS A 295 19.64 23.54 -9.84
CA HIS A 295 20.48 22.36 -9.57
C HIS A 295 20.43 22.00 -8.09
N GLN A 296 20.44 20.70 -7.78
CA GLN A 296 20.31 20.19 -6.41
C GLN A 296 21.55 20.46 -5.57
N ASN A 297 22.72 20.48 -6.23
CA ASN A 297 23.96 20.95 -5.65
C ASN A 297 24.87 21.52 -6.74
N ASP A 298 25.93 22.20 -6.32
CA ASP A 298 27.05 22.54 -7.16
C ASP A 298 28.35 22.62 -6.35
N ILE A 299 29.47 22.61 -7.07
CA ILE A 299 30.78 22.83 -6.49
C ILE A 299 31.55 23.88 -7.27
N GLU A 300 32.04 24.88 -6.55
CA GLU A 300 32.80 26.00 -7.08
C GLU A 300 34.27 25.87 -6.71
N CYS A 301 35.10 25.64 -7.73
CA CYS A 301 36.55 25.58 -7.64
C CYS A 301 37.15 26.96 -7.92
N VAL A 302 37.81 27.54 -6.92
CA VAL A 302 38.49 28.83 -7.04
C VAL A 302 39.96 28.62 -7.35
N TYR A 303 40.43 29.14 -8.47
CA TYR A 303 41.82 29.07 -8.92
C TYR A 303 42.47 30.44 -8.88
N MET A 304 43.77 30.48 -8.56
CA MET A 304 44.65 31.56 -9.00
C MET A 304 45.25 31.14 -10.34
N ALA A 305 45.13 31.97 -11.37
CA ALA A 305 45.71 31.72 -12.69
C ALA A 305 46.35 32.98 -13.26
N THR A 306 47.41 32.77 -14.04
CA THR A 306 48.03 33.84 -14.81
C THR A 306 47.27 34.01 -16.12
N ILE A 307 46.80 35.22 -16.39
CA ILE A 307 46.32 35.60 -17.72
C ILE A 307 47.44 36.32 -18.47
N ILE A 308 47.74 35.87 -19.68
CA ILE A 308 48.84 36.37 -20.50
C ILE A 308 48.37 36.63 -21.93
N GLN A 309 48.90 37.67 -22.57
CA GLN A 309 48.65 37.97 -23.99
C GLN A 309 49.92 37.75 -24.84
N ALA A 310 49.81 37.88 -26.17
CA ALA A 310 50.88 37.48 -27.10
C ALA A 310 52.24 38.21 -26.92
N ASP A 311 52.26 39.43 -26.38
CA ASP A 311 53.51 40.17 -26.10
C ASP A 311 54.16 39.80 -24.76
N GLY A 312 53.57 38.85 -24.02
CA GLY A 312 54.05 38.37 -22.73
C GLY A 312 53.61 39.20 -21.53
N VAL A 313 52.90 40.32 -21.73
CA VAL A 313 52.29 41.07 -20.62
C VAL A 313 51.25 40.17 -19.95
N SER A 314 51.28 40.15 -18.61
CA SER A 314 50.46 39.24 -17.81
C SER A 314 50.05 39.87 -16.48
N CYS A 315 48.98 39.34 -15.90
CA CYS A 315 48.62 39.55 -14.51
C CYS A 315 48.04 38.28 -13.89
N GLN A 316 47.93 38.26 -12.56
CA GLN A 316 47.22 37.22 -11.84
C GLN A 316 45.74 37.57 -11.75
N ALA A 317 44.88 36.57 -11.91
CA ALA A 317 43.46 36.67 -11.67
C ALA A 317 42.96 35.44 -10.91
N GLU A 318 41.92 35.64 -10.12
CA GLU A 318 41.17 34.56 -9.53
C GLU A 318 40.05 34.15 -10.48
N VAL A 319 39.84 32.85 -10.66
CA VAL A 319 38.86 32.27 -11.57
C VAL A 319 38.02 31.25 -10.81
N VAL A 320 36.71 31.29 -11.00
CA VAL A 320 35.76 30.35 -10.39
C VAL A 320 35.19 29.46 -11.48
N VAL A 321 35.37 28.16 -11.32
CA VAL A 321 34.77 27.13 -12.17
C VAL A 321 33.70 26.40 -11.37
N ARG A 322 32.49 26.29 -11.91
CA ARG A 322 31.37 25.57 -11.28
C ARG A 322 31.10 24.25 -12.00
N PHE A 323 30.78 23.21 -11.24
CA PHE A 323 30.16 21.97 -11.72
C PHE A 323 28.86 21.76 -10.97
N THR A 324 27.81 21.30 -11.63
CA THR A 324 26.46 21.20 -11.05
C THR A 324 25.96 19.76 -11.00
N ASN A 325 25.06 19.45 -10.07
CA ASN A 325 24.36 18.16 -9.98
C ASN A 325 25.32 16.96 -9.83
N LEU A 326 26.18 17.01 -8.82
CA LEU A 326 27.05 15.90 -8.43
C LEU A 326 26.21 14.81 -7.77
N ILE A 327 26.40 13.57 -8.22
CA ILE A 327 25.59 12.41 -7.85
C ILE A 327 26.48 11.32 -7.26
N LYS A 328 26.01 10.71 -6.17
CA LYS A 328 26.47 9.43 -5.66
C LYS A 328 25.60 8.32 -6.24
N LYS A 329 26.23 7.38 -6.92
CA LYS A 329 25.56 6.24 -7.52
C LYS A 329 25.21 5.19 -6.48
N ALA A 330 24.17 4.40 -6.75
CA ALA A 330 23.75 3.30 -5.89
C ALA A 330 24.87 2.27 -5.59
N ASP A 331 25.81 2.09 -6.52
CA ASP A 331 26.97 1.20 -6.35
C ASP A 331 28.12 1.82 -5.51
N GLY A 332 27.94 3.05 -5.03
CA GLY A 332 28.92 3.80 -4.26
C GLY A 332 29.93 4.59 -5.10
N SER A 333 29.86 4.51 -6.43
CA SER A 333 30.65 5.37 -7.31
C SER A 333 30.07 6.78 -7.38
N TYR A 334 30.80 7.69 -8.03
CA TYR A 334 30.44 9.10 -8.13
C TYR A 334 30.34 9.51 -9.60
N ASP A 335 29.30 10.25 -9.92
CA ASP A 335 29.20 11.05 -11.12
C ASP A 335 29.39 12.52 -10.74
N LEU A 336 30.57 13.04 -11.07
CA LEU A 336 30.99 14.39 -10.71
C LEU A 336 30.55 15.42 -11.74
N SER A 337 29.80 15.02 -12.78
CA SER A 337 29.23 15.91 -13.80
C SER A 337 30.29 16.84 -14.40
N ILE A 338 31.49 16.31 -14.68
CA ILE A 338 32.67 17.08 -15.13
C ILE A 338 32.41 17.83 -16.44
N ASP A 339 31.53 17.30 -17.29
CA ASP A 339 31.10 17.90 -18.55
C ASP A 339 30.23 19.16 -18.37
N THR A 340 29.65 19.38 -17.19
CA THR A 340 28.91 20.61 -16.84
C THR A 340 29.83 21.78 -16.48
N GLY A 341 31.14 21.55 -16.42
CA GLY A 341 32.11 22.53 -15.95
C GLY A 341 32.12 23.83 -16.76
N GLU A 342 31.94 24.96 -16.07
CA GLU A 342 31.96 26.29 -16.70
C GLU A 342 32.66 27.35 -15.85
N ILE A 343 33.27 28.35 -16.50
CA ILE A 343 33.86 29.52 -15.81
C ILE A 343 32.74 30.53 -15.54
N ILE A 344 32.27 30.59 -14.29
CA ILE A 344 31.20 31.50 -13.89
C ILE A 344 31.71 32.90 -13.51
N SER A 345 32.99 33.02 -13.15
CA SER A 345 33.60 34.30 -12.77
C SER A 345 35.11 34.29 -12.94
N ALA A 346 35.67 35.45 -13.27
CA ALA A 346 37.10 35.69 -13.25
C ALA A 346 37.37 37.16 -12.91
N SER A 347 38.34 37.48 -12.05
CA SER A 347 38.60 38.89 -11.70
C SER A 347 40.03 39.17 -11.27
N TYR A 348 40.47 40.40 -11.52
CA TYR A 348 41.70 40.92 -10.94
C TYR A 348 41.50 41.24 -9.45
N ARG A 349 42.30 40.64 -8.56
CA ARG A 349 42.32 40.91 -7.10
C ARG A 349 41.01 40.64 -6.32
N ASN A 350 40.27 39.57 -6.65
CA ASN A 350 39.17 39.07 -5.81
C ASN A 350 38.09 40.11 -5.50
N SER A 351 37.88 41.13 -6.34
CA SER A 351 37.07 42.28 -5.89
C SER A 351 35.63 41.91 -5.54
N ASN A 352 35.10 40.80 -6.05
CA ASN A 352 33.74 40.31 -5.76
C ASN A 352 33.59 38.78 -5.65
N ILE A 353 34.67 37.98 -5.73
CA ILE A 353 34.55 36.51 -5.77
C ILE A 353 34.04 35.96 -4.44
N LYS A 354 34.53 36.47 -3.30
CA LYS A 354 34.01 36.05 -1.98
C LYS A 354 32.51 36.28 -1.80
N GLN A 355 31.96 37.37 -2.35
CA GLN A 355 30.52 37.64 -2.24
C GLN A 355 29.72 36.68 -3.12
N LEU A 356 30.22 36.39 -4.32
CA LEU A 356 29.62 35.41 -5.24
C LEU A 356 29.54 34.02 -4.59
N LEU A 357 30.59 33.60 -3.89
CA LEU A 357 30.68 32.28 -3.27
C LEU A 357 29.79 32.10 -2.02
N THR A 358 29.27 33.15 -1.39
CA THR A 358 28.60 33.01 -0.08
C THR A 358 27.25 33.68 0.03
N ASN A 359 26.85 34.48 -0.96
CA ASN A 359 25.58 35.20 -0.95
C ASN A 359 24.62 34.59 -1.98
N ASP A 360 24.19 33.36 -1.70
CA ASP A 360 23.06 32.76 -2.38
C ASP A 360 21.97 32.42 -1.36
N ASP A 361 20.81 33.05 -1.49
CA ASP A 361 19.68 32.87 -0.59
C ASP A 361 19.03 31.49 -0.78
N ASP A 362 19.31 30.79 -1.88
CA ASP A 362 18.72 29.50 -2.22
C ASP A 362 19.63 28.31 -1.88
N TYR A 363 20.92 28.54 -1.58
CA TYR A 363 21.89 27.48 -1.26
C TYR A 363 22.47 27.57 0.15
N VAL A 364 22.74 26.41 0.74
CA VAL A 364 23.63 26.27 1.90
C VAL A 364 25.05 26.06 1.37
N THR A 365 26.00 26.87 1.84
CA THR A 365 27.40 26.82 1.37
C THR A 365 28.31 26.24 2.43
N GLU A 366 29.13 25.26 2.03
CA GLU A 366 30.21 24.66 2.81
C GLU A 366 31.55 24.90 2.12
N LYS A 367 32.54 25.41 2.84
CA LYS A 367 33.92 25.45 2.32
C LYS A 367 34.62 24.14 2.63
N LEU A 368 35.21 23.51 1.62
CA LEU A 368 35.93 22.24 1.76
C LEU A 368 37.32 22.44 2.33
N ASP A 369 37.75 21.48 3.15
CA ASP A 369 39.13 21.34 3.59
C ASP A 369 39.95 20.62 2.50
N LEU A 370 40.83 21.36 1.83
CA LEU A 370 41.78 20.81 0.87
C LEU A 370 42.97 20.22 1.66
N ILE A 371 43.08 18.89 1.72
CA ILE A 371 44.16 18.17 2.41
C ILE A 371 45.42 18.11 1.55
#